data_AF-A0A645EP73-F1
#
_entry.id   AF-A0A645EP73-F1
#
_cell.length_a   1.000
_cell.length_b   1.000
_cell.length_c   1.000
_cell.angle_alpha   90.00
_cell.angle_beta   90.00
_cell.angle_gamma   90.00
#
_symmetry.space_group_name_H-M   'P 1'
#
loop_
_entity.id
_entity.type
_entity.pdbx_description
1 polymer ?
#
loop_
_entity_poly.entity_id
_entity_poly.type
_entity_poly.pdbx_seq_one_letter_code
_entity_poly.pdbx_strand_id
1 'polypeptide(L)'
;MAGNSLTFLGVRRSESNERKNYERTQDRSKISTQINAMPIIDWTDYDVWLYILYKGLRFNDAYRYGYKRVGCWCCPNNSDWAAMLTDIYFPNLAEKWSKVLYDFAKRTNKTNIDDYVENGKWKTRKGASGLDTKNVNIADTPCNLSDRARNVIIKKKLKRDVLEFFKPFGRLEVFEKEDATYITIYEKVFEGEIVKDGRKICDLIITYGTTVIKVLPTKGTDPLLLVNRIKCQMRKYQFCIGCTACDSTCPYGAIDTIHSRYQIDENKCKACAKCIAKFYNGCIMCQVLAGKKETVDDSDLEL
;
A
#
# COMPACT_ATOMS: atom_id res chain seq x y z
N MET A 1 -4.30 25.75 6.50
CA MET A 1 -2.83 25.57 6.41
C MET A 1 -2.53 24.12 6.77
N ALA A 2 -1.93 23.33 5.86
CA ALA A 2 -1.54 21.97 6.20
C ALA A 2 -0.37 22.06 7.19
N GLY A 3 -0.62 21.74 8.46
CA GLY A 3 0.43 21.77 9.49
C GLY A 3 1.45 20.66 9.20
N ASN A 4 2.71 21.04 9.03
CA ASN A 4 3.78 20.06 8.97
C ASN A 4 3.96 19.44 10.37
N SER A 5 4.06 18.11 10.45
CA SER A 5 4.40 17.43 11.70
C SER A 5 5.91 17.41 11.89
N LEU A 6 6.38 17.87 13.05
CA LEU A 6 7.78 17.73 13.44
C LEU A 6 7.99 16.38 14.15
N THR A 7 8.85 15.54 13.60
CA THR A 7 9.17 14.21 14.14
C THR A 7 10.62 14.15 14.58
N PHE A 8 10.86 13.76 15.82
CA PHE A 8 12.21 13.50 16.34
C PHE A 8 12.60 12.04 16.12
N LEU A 9 13.74 11.82 15.48
CA LEU A 9 14.26 10.50 15.14
C LEU A 9 15.61 10.27 15.82
N GLY A 10 15.85 9.04 16.30
CA GLY A 10 17.12 8.61 16.87
C GLY A 10 18.15 8.12 15.83
N VAL A 11 18.08 8.60 14.59
CA VAL A 11 18.96 8.17 13.49
C VAL A 11 20.34 8.79 13.66
N ARG A 12 21.39 8.01 13.33
CA ARG A 12 22.79 8.44 13.39
C ARG A 12 23.52 8.15 12.07
N ARG A 13 24.46 9.02 11.68
CA ARG A 13 25.27 8.83 10.45
C ARG A 13 26.12 7.57 10.51
N SER A 14 26.54 7.15 11.71
CA SER A 14 27.36 5.97 11.92
C SER A 14 26.62 4.64 11.76
N GLU A 15 25.29 4.63 11.60
CA GLU A 15 24.50 3.39 11.56
C GLU A 15 24.57 2.66 10.22
N SER A 16 24.79 3.38 9.11
CA SER A 16 24.98 2.80 7.78
C SER A 16 25.62 3.79 6.82
N ASN A 17 26.24 3.26 5.75
CA ASN A 17 26.82 4.08 4.69
C ASN A 17 25.77 4.97 4.00
N GLU A 18 24.53 4.49 3.83
CA GLU A 18 23.42 5.24 3.23
C GLU A 18 23.06 6.50 4.03
N ARG A 19 23.33 6.50 5.35
CA ARG A 19 22.97 7.60 6.26
C ARG A 19 24.09 8.61 6.45
N LYS A 20 25.28 8.36 5.90
CA LYS A 20 26.50 9.16 6.14
C LYS A 20 26.29 10.65 5.86
N ASN A 21 25.52 10.98 4.83
CA ASN A 21 25.29 12.35 4.36
C ASN A 21 23.95 12.93 4.83
N TYR A 22 23.25 12.29 5.77
CA TYR A 22 21.98 12.82 6.26
C TYR A 22 22.21 14.15 6.98
N GLU A 23 21.34 15.11 6.73
CA GLU A 23 21.31 16.38 7.45
C GLU A 23 20.59 16.22 8.79
N ARG A 24 20.87 17.13 9.74
CA ARG A 24 20.24 17.09 11.06
C ARG A 24 18.74 17.32 11.00
N THR A 25 18.25 18.04 10.00
CA THR A 25 16.83 18.29 9.78
C THR A 25 16.53 18.13 8.29
N GLN A 26 15.45 17.43 7.97
CA GLN A 26 15.04 17.17 6.59
C GLN A 26 13.53 17.38 6.44
N ASP A 27 13.13 18.08 5.39
CA ASP A 27 11.73 18.28 4.98
C ASP A 27 11.24 17.20 4.00
N ARG A 28 12.18 16.48 3.35
CA ARG A 28 11.89 15.32 2.52
C ARG A 28 11.70 14.08 3.39
N SER A 29 10.47 13.58 3.46
CA SER A 29 10.17 12.32 4.12
C SER A 29 9.27 11.43 3.26
N LYS A 30 9.12 10.15 3.65
CA LYS A 30 8.15 9.24 3.02
C LYS A 30 6.70 9.72 3.17
N ILE A 31 6.44 10.61 4.13
CA ILE A 31 5.15 11.25 4.39
C ILE A 31 5.30 12.73 4.01
N SER A 32 4.52 13.20 3.04
CA SER A 32 4.70 14.51 2.41
C SER A 32 4.53 15.72 3.35
N THR A 33 3.98 15.52 4.55
CA THR A 33 3.72 16.58 5.54
C THR A 33 4.62 16.49 6.78
N GLN A 34 5.68 15.69 6.75
CA GLN A 34 6.53 15.41 7.91
C GLN A 34 7.93 16.01 7.76
N ILE A 35 8.34 16.79 8.76
CA ILE A 35 9.71 17.28 8.95
C ILE A 35 10.41 16.36 9.97
N ASN A 36 11.58 15.84 9.61
CA ASN A 36 12.39 14.99 10.47
C ASN A 36 13.51 15.78 11.11
N ALA A 37 13.61 15.74 12.44
CA ALA A 37 14.74 16.23 13.20
C ALA A 37 15.49 15.05 13.84
N MET A 38 16.82 15.02 13.72
CA MET A 38 17.68 13.93 14.20
C MET A 38 18.70 14.48 15.21
N PRO A 39 18.33 14.67 16.49
CA PRO A 39 19.16 15.41 17.46
C PRO A 39 20.52 14.79 17.74
N ILE A 40 20.62 13.47 17.62
CA ILE A 40 21.82 12.68 17.89
C ILE A 40 22.54 12.23 16.61
N ILE A 41 22.30 12.91 15.47
CA ILE A 41 22.79 12.47 14.15
C ILE A 41 24.31 12.21 14.08
N ASP A 42 25.08 12.91 14.92
CA ASP A 42 26.54 12.80 15.02
C ASP A 42 27.04 11.87 16.13
N TRP A 43 26.14 11.25 16.91
CA TRP A 43 26.52 10.34 17.97
C TRP A 43 27.00 9.01 17.40
N THR A 44 28.07 8.47 17.97
CA THR A 44 28.57 7.11 17.73
C THR A 44 27.86 6.11 18.63
N ASP A 45 28.15 4.80 18.46
CA ASP A 45 27.64 3.77 19.38
C ASP A 45 28.18 4.00 20.81
N TYR A 46 29.40 4.51 20.95
CA TYR A 46 30.01 4.80 22.25
C TYR A 46 29.26 5.90 22.98
N ASP A 47 28.93 7.00 22.30
CA ASP A 47 28.20 8.12 22.90
C ASP A 47 26.84 7.68 23.45
N VAL A 48 26.13 6.85 22.69
CA VAL A 48 24.83 6.29 23.10
C VAL A 48 24.98 5.41 24.34
N TRP A 49 25.93 4.48 24.35
CA TRP A 49 26.13 3.57 25.48
C TRP A 49 26.62 4.29 26.74
N LEU A 50 27.58 5.22 26.59
CA LEU A 50 28.05 6.05 27.71
C LEU A 50 26.92 6.87 28.30
N TYR A 51 26.05 7.44 27.46
CA TYR A 51 24.89 8.20 27.93
C TYR A 51 23.88 7.32 28.68
N ILE A 52 23.58 6.12 28.16
CA ILE A 52 22.71 5.14 28.82
C ILE A 52 23.27 4.79 30.21
N LEU A 53 24.57 4.52 30.32
CA LEU A 53 25.23 4.20 31.59
C LEU A 53 25.23 5.40 32.54
N TYR A 54 25.63 6.58 32.07
CA TYR A 54 25.68 7.82 32.85
C TYR A 54 24.31 8.19 33.44
N LYS A 55 23.24 8.02 32.67
CA LYS A 55 21.87 8.32 33.10
C LYS A 55 21.17 7.14 33.78
N GLY A 56 21.80 5.97 33.88
CA GLY A 56 21.18 4.76 34.42
C GLY A 56 19.92 4.34 33.67
N LEU A 57 19.89 4.51 32.35
CA LEU A 57 18.70 4.22 31.55
C LEU A 57 18.50 2.71 31.40
N ARG A 58 17.23 2.29 31.46
CA ARG A 58 16.84 0.93 31.06
C ARG A 58 16.92 0.83 29.54
N PHE A 59 17.47 -0.29 29.06
CA PHE A 59 17.53 -0.64 27.65
C PHE A 59 17.02 -2.07 27.45
N ASN A 60 16.74 -2.45 26.21
CA ASN A 60 16.17 -3.76 25.88
C ASN A 60 17.16 -4.90 26.24
N ASP A 61 16.69 -5.91 26.98
CA ASP A 61 17.53 -7.00 27.45
C ASP A 61 18.15 -7.85 26.33
N ALA A 62 17.60 -7.85 25.12
CA ALA A 62 18.22 -8.51 23.98
C ALA A 62 19.64 -7.97 23.68
N TYR A 63 19.93 -6.71 23.97
CA TYR A 63 21.30 -6.20 23.86
C TYR A 63 22.26 -6.88 24.85
N ARG A 64 21.78 -7.37 26.00
CA ARG A 64 22.58 -8.15 26.97
C ARG A 64 22.91 -9.54 26.44
N TYR A 65 22.07 -10.10 25.59
CA TYR A 65 22.31 -11.36 24.90
C TYR A 65 23.27 -11.22 23.70
N GLY A 66 23.73 -10.00 23.40
CA GLY A 66 24.68 -9.73 22.33
C GLY A 66 24.06 -9.31 21.00
N TYR A 67 22.75 -9.03 20.94
CA TYR A 67 22.13 -8.51 19.72
C TYR A 67 22.67 -7.10 19.41
N LYS A 68 23.13 -6.88 18.18
CA LYS A 68 23.59 -5.56 17.72
C LYS A 68 22.44 -4.62 17.32
N ARG A 69 21.34 -5.19 16.83
CA ARG A 69 20.11 -4.48 16.46
C ARG A 69 18.93 -5.36 16.87
N VAL A 70 17.96 -4.77 17.54
CA VAL A 70 16.73 -5.45 17.95
C VAL A 70 15.59 -4.99 17.05
N GLY A 71 14.94 -5.93 16.39
CA GLY A 71 13.83 -5.69 15.46
C GLY A 71 12.92 -6.90 15.38
N CYS A 72 12.33 -7.14 14.21
CA CYS A 72 11.52 -8.34 14.00
C CYS A 72 12.40 -9.60 14.05
N TRP A 73 11.98 -10.61 14.81
CA TRP A 73 12.73 -11.85 14.99
C TRP A 73 12.87 -12.67 13.69
N CYS A 74 11.84 -12.69 12.84
CA CYS A 74 11.83 -13.36 11.53
C CYS A 74 12.21 -12.43 10.35
N CYS A 75 13.07 -11.45 10.58
CA CYS A 75 13.39 -10.43 9.59
C CYS A 75 14.36 -10.96 8.50
N PRO A 76 14.05 -10.80 7.19
CA PRO A 76 14.97 -11.14 6.12
C PRO A 76 16.23 -10.27 6.09
N ASN A 77 16.16 -9.07 6.68
CA ASN A 77 17.30 -8.16 6.81
C ASN A 77 18.09 -8.38 8.12
N ASN A 78 17.84 -9.47 8.84
CA ASN A 78 18.58 -9.79 10.05
C ASN A 78 19.97 -10.36 9.71
N SER A 79 20.96 -10.06 10.55
CA SER A 79 22.29 -10.62 10.40
C SER A 79 22.32 -12.08 10.82
N ASP A 80 23.27 -12.85 10.28
CA ASP A 80 23.43 -14.26 10.66
C ASP A 80 23.84 -14.38 12.14
N TRP A 81 24.55 -13.39 12.67
CA TRP A 81 24.80 -13.26 14.11
C TRP A 81 23.50 -13.24 14.93
N ALA A 82 22.54 -12.40 14.55
CA ALA A 82 21.27 -12.32 15.27
C ALA A 82 20.38 -13.54 15.05
N ALA A 83 20.50 -14.23 13.91
CA ALA A 83 19.87 -15.53 13.69
C ALA A 83 20.42 -16.59 14.67
N MET A 84 21.75 -16.72 14.74
CA MET A 84 22.43 -17.63 15.68
C MET A 84 22.04 -17.36 17.14
N LEU A 85 22.00 -16.10 17.56
CA LEU A 85 21.55 -15.75 18.92
C LEU A 85 20.08 -16.15 19.15
N THR A 86 19.23 -16.09 18.12
CA THR A 86 17.83 -16.50 18.22
C THR A 86 17.72 -18.02 18.36
N ASP A 87 18.57 -18.78 17.68
CA ASP A 87 18.63 -20.24 17.83
C ASP A 87 19.04 -20.65 19.26
N ILE A 88 19.97 -19.89 19.87
CA ILE A 88 20.47 -20.15 21.23
C ILE A 88 19.44 -19.73 22.30
N TYR A 89 18.98 -18.48 22.27
CA TYR A 89 18.18 -17.91 23.35
C TYR A 89 16.67 -18.11 23.16
N PHE A 90 16.22 -18.38 21.93
CA PHE A 90 14.80 -18.55 21.59
C PHE A 90 14.55 -19.72 20.61
N PRO A 91 14.99 -20.95 20.95
CA PRO A 91 14.95 -22.10 20.03
C PRO A 91 13.53 -22.42 19.51
N ASN A 92 12.51 -22.27 20.36
CA ASN A 92 11.11 -22.50 19.95
C ASN A 92 10.64 -21.53 18.86
N LEU A 93 11.12 -20.27 18.90
CA LEU A 93 10.81 -19.30 17.84
C LEU A 93 11.58 -19.67 16.57
N ALA A 94 12.87 -19.94 16.68
CA ALA A 94 13.71 -20.35 15.55
C ALA A 94 13.12 -21.56 14.80
N GLU A 95 12.73 -22.60 15.52
CA GLU A 95 12.09 -23.79 14.95
C GLU A 95 10.79 -23.45 14.23
N LYS A 96 9.93 -22.64 14.85
CA LYS A 96 8.68 -22.18 14.25
C LYS A 96 8.92 -21.44 12.94
N TRP A 97 9.94 -20.58 12.86
CA TRP A 97 10.26 -19.86 11.64
C TRP A 97 10.86 -20.76 10.57
N SER A 98 11.79 -21.63 10.95
CA SER A 98 12.36 -22.64 10.06
C SER A 98 11.24 -23.43 9.38
N LYS A 99 10.27 -23.95 10.16
CA LYS A 99 9.12 -24.67 9.60
C LYS A 99 8.34 -23.86 8.56
N VAL A 100 8.08 -22.58 8.82
CA VAL A 100 7.39 -21.69 7.85
C VAL A 100 8.18 -21.56 6.55
N LEU A 101 9.50 -21.44 6.62
CA LEU A 101 10.36 -21.34 5.44
C LEU A 101 10.37 -22.65 4.63
N TYR A 102 10.50 -23.79 5.31
CA TYR A 102 10.46 -25.12 4.70
C TYR A 102 9.11 -25.41 4.03
N ASP A 103 8.00 -25.15 4.73
CA ASP A 103 6.64 -25.35 4.19
C ASP A 103 6.39 -24.46 2.96
N PHE A 104 6.90 -23.22 2.99
CA PHE A 104 6.85 -22.33 1.84
C PHE A 104 7.68 -22.85 0.66
N ALA A 105 8.90 -23.31 0.91
CA ALA A 105 9.79 -23.83 -0.13
C ALA A 105 9.19 -25.07 -0.82
N LYS A 106 8.57 -25.97 -0.04
CA LYS A 106 7.81 -27.13 -0.54
C LYS A 106 6.64 -26.69 -1.41
N ARG A 107 5.78 -25.80 -0.90
CA ARG A 107 4.59 -25.32 -1.63
C ARG A 107 4.92 -24.61 -2.95
N THR A 108 6.09 -24.00 -3.04
CA THR A 108 6.52 -23.24 -4.24
C THR A 108 7.48 -24.00 -5.15
N ASN A 109 7.58 -25.34 -4.96
CA ASN A 109 8.42 -26.26 -5.73
C ASN A 109 9.86 -25.75 -5.93
N LYS A 110 10.51 -25.31 -4.85
CA LYS A 110 11.95 -24.96 -4.90
C LYS A 110 12.79 -26.21 -5.10
N THR A 111 13.75 -26.13 -6.02
CA THR A 111 14.62 -27.25 -6.43
C THR A 111 15.52 -27.76 -5.31
N ASN A 112 16.12 -26.86 -4.52
CA ASN A 112 16.93 -27.23 -3.36
C ASN A 112 16.39 -26.50 -2.12
N ILE A 113 15.64 -27.24 -1.29
CA ILE A 113 14.91 -26.67 -0.15
C ILE A 113 15.86 -26.30 0.98
N ASP A 114 16.80 -27.18 1.33
CA ASP A 114 17.75 -26.94 2.43
C ASP A 114 18.63 -25.74 2.13
N ASP A 115 19.25 -25.71 0.95
CA ASP A 115 20.04 -24.57 0.50
C ASP A 115 19.20 -23.27 0.39
N TYR A 116 17.90 -23.37 0.08
CA TYR A 116 17.03 -22.20 0.06
C TYR A 116 16.83 -21.60 1.46
N VAL A 117 16.70 -22.45 2.48
CA VAL A 117 16.43 -22.05 3.87
C VAL A 117 17.73 -21.69 4.61
N GLU A 118 18.68 -22.60 4.64
CA GLU A 118 19.91 -22.53 5.44
C GLU A 118 20.87 -21.45 4.92
N ASN A 119 21.06 -21.35 3.60
CA ASN A 119 21.90 -20.31 3.00
C ASN A 119 21.16 -18.97 2.79
N GLY A 120 20.01 -18.79 3.45
CA GLY A 120 19.31 -17.50 3.47
C GLY A 120 18.79 -17.03 2.12
N LYS A 121 18.66 -17.89 1.10
CA LYS A 121 18.16 -17.48 -0.23
C LYS A 121 16.75 -16.91 -0.16
N TRP A 122 15.95 -17.33 0.82
CA TRP A 122 14.64 -16.73 1.13
C TRP A 122 14.70 -15.23 1.44
N LYS A 123 15.82 -14.71 1.96
CA LYS A 123 16.03 -13.28 2.29
C LYS A 123 16.04 -12.39 1.03
N THR A 124 16.46 -12.93 -0.12
CA THR A 124 16.56 -12.18 -1.40
C THR A 124 15.20 -11.89 -2.05
N ARG A 125 14.12 -12.46 -1.51
CA ARG A 125 12.80 -12.37 -2.10
C ARG A 125 12.23 -10.95 -1.98
N LYS A 126 12.10 -10.28 -3.14
CA LYS A 126 11.32 -9.05 -3.30
C LYS A 126 10.05 -9.35 -4.12
N GLY A 127 8.87 -9.30 -3.49
CA GLY A 127 7.56 -9.42 -4.18
C GLY A 127 6.96 -10.83 -4.26
N ALA A 128 5.98 -11.01 -5.15
CA ALA A 128 5.12 -12.21 -5.20
C ALA A 128 5.76 -13.47 -5.83
N SER A 129 7.07 -13.46 -6.14
CA SER A 129 7.75 -14.59 -6.80
C SER A 129 7.49 -15.91 -6.05
N GLY A 130 7.03 -16.93 -6.78
CA GLY A 130 6.66 -18.26 -6.25
C GLY A 130 5.24 -18.38 -5.66
N LEU A 131 4.47 -17.30 -5.56
CA LEU A 131 3.03 -17.40 -5.31
C LEU A 131 2.32 -17.53 -6.66
N ASP A 132 1.20 -18.26 -6.69
CA ASP A 132 0.32 -18.30 -7.87
C ASP A 132 0.06 -16.87 -8.34
N THR A 133 0.55 -16.55 -9.54
CA THR A 133 0.31 -15.25 -10.16
C THR A 133 -1.19 -15.09 -10.31
N LYS A 134 -1.81 -14.32 -9.42
CA LYS A 134 -3.23 -14.02 -9.55
C LYS A 134 -3.38 -13.14 -10.77
N ASN A 135 -4.12 -13.62 -11.78
CA ASN A 135 -4.46 -12.79 -12.93
C ASN A 135 -5.30 -11.59 -12.45
N VAL A 136 -4.62 -10.44 -12.32
CA VAL A 136 -5.17 -9.14 -11.90
C VAL A 136 -5.84 -8.38 -13.04
N ASN A 137 -5.89 -8.95 -14.25
CA ASN A 137 -6.58 -8.32 -15.37
C ASN A 137 -8.09 -8.27 -15.09
N ILE A 138 -8.68 -7.15 -15.49
CA ILE A 138 -10.11 -6.92 -15.46
C ILE A 138 -10.54 -6.78 -16.91
N ALA A 139 -11.41 -7.68 -17.34
CA ALA A 139 -11.95 -7.68 -18.69
C ALA A 139 -12.96 -6.55 -18.84
N ASP A 140 -13.05 -5.99 -20.04
CA ASP A 140 -14.13 -5.10 -20.40
C ASP A 140 -14.57 -5.27 -21.86
N THR A 141 -15.87 -5.11 -22.10
CA THR A 141 -16.50 -5.26 -23.42
C THR A 141 -17.39 -4.07 -23.75
N PRO A 142 -17.72 -3.82 -25.03
CA PRO A 142 -18.77 -2.87 -25.40
C PRO A 142 -20.11 -3.18 -24.71
N CYS A 143 -20.91 -2.16 -24.42
CA CYS A 143 -22.23 -2.30 -23.83
C CYS A 143 -23.32 -1.74 -24.76
N ASN A 144 -24.39 -2.49 -24.97
CA ASN A 144 -25.45 -2.13 -25.91
C ASN A 144 -26.29 -0.90 -25.51
N LEU A 145 -26.04 -0.31 -24.33
CA LEU A 145 -26.75 0.90 -23.88
C LEU A 145 -26.27 2.17 -24.58
N SER A 146 -25.03 2.20 -25.10
CA SER A 146 -24.46 3.32 -25.84
C SER A 146 -23.10 2.91 -26.44
N ASP A 147 -22.71 3.50 -27.57
CA ASP A 147 -21.38 3.29 -28.17
C ASP A 147 -20.20 3.62 -27.24
N ARG A 148 -20.43 4.48 -26.24
CA ARG A 148 -19.43 4.85 -25.22
C ARG A 148 -19.47 3.96 -23.99
N ALA A 149 -20.54 3.17 -23.84
CA ALA A 149 -20.76 2.36 -22.66
C ALA A 149 -19.91 1.09 -22.69
N ARG A 150 -19.41 0.70 -21.52
CA ARG A 150 -18.55 -0.48 -21.36
C ARG A 150 -19.05 -1.34 -20.21
N ASN A 151 -18.97 -2.65 -20.36
CA ASN A 151 -19.16 -3.60 -19.27
C ASN A 151 -17.79 -3.91 -18.68
N VAL A 152 -17.57 -3.61 -17.40
CA VAL A 152 -16.38 -4.01 -16.65
C VAL A 152 -16.70 -5.29 -15.88
N ILE A 153 -15.93 -6.35 -16.12
CA ILE A 153 -16.19 -7.69 -15.61
C ILE A 153 -15.11 -8.08 -14.60
N ILE A 154 -15.53 -8.33 -13.37
CA ILE A 154 -14.67 -8.72 -12.25
C ILE A 154 -14.88 -10.18 -11.86
N LYS A 155 -14.08 -10.70 -10.94
CA LYS A 155 -14.16 -12.07 -10.40
C LYS A 155 -14.89 -12.12 -9.05
N LYS A 156 -14.77 -11.06 -8.24
CA LYS A 156 -15.44 -10.97 -6.94
C LYS A 156 -16.88 -10.49 -7.12
N LYS A 157 -17.85 -11.18 -6.52
CA LYS A 157 -19.25 -10.74 -6.51
C LYS A 157 -19.38 -9.38 -5.82
N LEU A 158 -20.14 -8.48 -6.43
CA LEU A 158 -20.38 -7.13 -5.94
C LEU A 158 -21.24 -7.18 -4.68
N LYS A 159 -20.76 -6.56 -3.61
CA LYS A 159 -21.52 -6.29 -2.38
C LYS A 159 -21.60 -4.77 -2.19
N ARG A 160 -22.41 -4.32 -1.23
CA ARG A 160 -22.63 -2.89 -0.94
C ARG A 160 -21.35 -2.10 -0.67
N ASP A 161 -20.31 -2.76 -0.15
CA ASP A 161 -18.99 -2.15 0.10
C ASP A 161 -18.28 -1.66 -1.17
N VAL A 162 -18.72 -2.07 -2.38
CA VAL A 162 -18.16 -1.56 -3.64
C VAL A 162 -18.40 -0.05 -3.81
N LEU A 163 -19.45 0.51 -3.19
CA LEU A 163 -19.74 1.95 -3.27
C LEU A 163 -18.57 2.81 -2.76
N GLU A 164 -17.85 2.35 -1.73
CA GLU A 164 -16.66 3.02 -1.20
C GLU A 164 -15.55 3.17 -2.25
N PHE A 165 -15.49 2.26 -3.22
CA PHE A 165 -14.52 2.27 -4.32
C PHE A 165 -14.95 3.21 -5.47
N PHE A 166 -16.20 3.67 -5.48
CA PHE A 166 -16.70 4.66 -6.44
C PHE A 166 -16.64 6.10 -5.90
N LYS A 167 -16.62 6.31 -4.59
CA LYS A 167 -16.47 7.63 -3.97
C LYS A 167 -15.23 8.44 -4.42
N PRO A 168 -14.09 7.85 -4.82
CA PRO A 168 -12.96 8.62 -5.36
C PRO A 168 -13.25 9.36 -6.66
N PHE A 169 -14.30 8.99 -7.39
CA PHE A 169 -14.64 9.58 -8.69
C PHE A 169 -15.49 10.84 -8.58
N GLY A 170 -16.14 11.10 -7.44
CA GLY A 170 -17.05 12.23 -7.30
C GLY A 170 -18.07 12.07 -6.18
N ARG A 171 -19.10 12.93 -6.17
CA ARG A 171 -20.30 12.71 -5.34
C ARG A 171 -21.13 11.61 -5.99
N LEU A 172 -21.61 10.68 -5.16
CA LEU A 172 -22.48 9.60 -5.61
C LEU A 172 -23.94 9.95 -5.30
N GLU A 173 -24.80 9.76 -6.29
CA GLU A 173 -26.24 9.66 -6.11
C GLU A 173 -26.64 8.21 -6.41
N VAL A 174 -27.14 7.51 -5.39
CA VAL A 174 -27.42 6.07 -5.46
C VAL A 174 -28.91 5.84 -5.40
N PHE A 175 -29.44 5.14 -6.40
CA PHE A 175 -30.83 4.74 -6.49
C PHE A 175 -30.93 3.23 -6.62
N GLU A 176 -31.47 2.56 -5.60
CA GLU A 176 -31.57 1.10 -5.52
C GLU A 176 -32.97 0.63 -5.92
N LYS A 177 -33.05 -0.28 -6.91
CA LYS A 177 -34.25 -1.05 -7.25
C LYS A 177 -34.02 -2.52 -6.89
N GLU A 178 -35.08 -3.33 -6.97
CA GLU A 178 -35.02 -4.77 -6.69
C GLU A 178 -34.04 -5.53 -7.60
N ASP A 179 -33.93 -5.13 -8.87
CA ASP A 179 -33.16 -5.82 -9.92
C ASP A 179 -31.80 -5.18 -10.21
N ALA A 180 -31.64 -3.89 -9.92
CA ALA A 180 -30.43 -3.13 -10.20
C ALA A 180 -30.26 -1.92 -9.28
N THR A 181 -29.01 -1.51 -9.08
CA THR A 181 -28.63 -0.26 -8.43
C THR A 181 -28.01 0.66 -9.47
N TYR A 182 -28.56 1.87 -9.54
CA TYR A 182 -28.13 2.95 -10.42
C TYR A 182 -27.31 3.94 -9.59
N ILE A 183 -26.11 4.27 -10.06
CA ILE A 183 -25.20 5.17 -9.35
C ILE A 183 -24.80 6.26 -10.33
N THR A 184 -25.25 7.48 -10.10
CA THR A 184 -24.80 8.64 -10.87
C THR A 184 -23.65 9.31 -10.14
N ILE A 185 -22.57 9.61 -10.89
CA ILE A 185 -21.37 10.26 -10.34
C ILE A 185 -21.29 11.70 -10.86
N TYR A 186 -21.24 12.65 -9.93
CA TYR A 186 -21.06 14.07 -10.20
C TYR A 186 -19.67 14.53 -9.80
N GLU A 187 -19.12 15.47 -10.58
CA GLU A 187 -17.90 16.16 -10.21
C GLU A 187 -18.08 16.94 -8.91
N LYS A 188 -17.10 16.88 -8.00
CA LYS A 188 -17.12 17.71 -6.79
C LYS A 188 -16.47 19.06 -7.10
N VAL A 189 -17.27 20.12 -7.09
CA VAL A 189 -16.80 21.50 -7.24
C VAL A 189 -16.74 22.13 -5.84
N PHE A 190 -15.61 22.75 -5.51
CA PHE A 190 -15.38 23.38 -4.21
C PHE A 190 -15.42 24.90 -4.37
N GLU A 191 -16.44 25.53 -3.76
CA GLU A 191 -16.55 26.99 -3.62
C GLU A 191 -16.33 27.34 -2.15
N GLY A 192 -15.07 27.57 -1.77
CA GLY A 192 -14.68 27.69 -0.37
C GLY A 192 -14.87 26.37 0.39
N GLU A 193 -15.67 26.38 1.45
CA GLU A 193 -16.02 25.17 2.23
C GLU A 193 -17.25 24.43 1.67
N ILE A 194 -17.99 25.05 0.74
CA ILE A 194 -19.21 24.47 0.17
C ILE A 194 -18.84 23.53 -0.97
N VAL A 195 -19.42 22.31 -0.94
CA VAL A 195 -19.31 21.33 -2.02
C VAL A 195 -20.57 21.41 -2.86
N LYS A 196 -20.42 21.72 -4.15
CA LYS A 196 -21.51 21.71 -5.13
C LYS A 196 -21.28 20.59 -6.14
N ASP A 197 -22.39 20.13 -6.70
CA ASP A 197 -22.36 19.22 -7.83
C ASP A 197 -21.97 19.98 -9.09
N GLY A 198 -20.87 19.55 -9.69
CA GLY A 198 -20.47 19.96 -11.01
C GLY A 198 -21.20 19.14 -12.08
N ARG A 199 -20.53 18.96 -13.22
CA ARG A 199 -21.09 18.17 -14.31
C ARG A 199 -21.23 16.70 -13.91
N LYS A 200 -22.21 16.04 -14.53
CA LYS A 200 -22.33 14.59 -14.49
C LYS A 200 -21.16 13.94 -15.22
N ILE A 201 -20.48 13.00 -14.58
CA ILE A 201 -19.30 12.29 -15.10
C ILE A 201 -19.72 11.02 -15.84
N CYS A 202 -20.51 10.17 -15.17
CA CYS A 202 -21.02 8.91 -15.69
C CYS A 202 -22.18 8.38 -14.86
N ASP A 203 -22.88 7.39 -15.42
CA ASP A 203 -23.73 6.46 -14.66
C ASP A 203 -23.06 5.10 -14.56
N LEU A 204 -23.25 4.44 -13.43
CA LEU A 204 -22.95 3.04 -13.24
C LEU A 204 -24.25 2.28 -12.99
N ILE A 205 -24.35 1.09 -13.56
CA ILE A 205 -25.43 0.15 -13.27
C ILE A 205 -24.80 -1.14 -12.78
N ILE A 206 -25.17 -1.55 -11.56
CA ILE A 206 -24.69 -2.78 -10.93
C ILE A 206 -25.88 -3.59 -10.41
N THR A 207 -25.69 -4.89 -10.30
CA THR A 207 -26.60 -5.77 -9.55
C THR A 207 -25.77 -6.47 -8.49
N TYR A 208 -26.13 -6.30 -7.22
CA TYR A 208 -25.41 -6.97 -6.13
C TYR A 208 -25.47 -8.50 -6.30
N GLY A 209 -24.41 -9.20 -5.90
CA GLY A 209 -24.24 -10.63 -6.12
C GLY A 209 -23.74 -11.02 -7.52
N THR A 210 -23.71 -10.09 -8.48
CA THR A 210 -23.13 -10.29 -9.82
C THR A 210 -21.70 -9.77 -9.91
N THR A 211 -21.07 -9.90 -11.09
CA THR A 211 -19.67 -9.51 -11.33
C THR A 211 -19.51 -8.44 -12.41
N VAL A 212 -20.62 -7.85 -12.88
CA VAL A 212 -20.61 -6.92 -14.02
C VAL A 212 -20.98 -5.52 -13.54
N ILE A 213 -20.20 -4.54 -13.99
CA ILE A 213 -20.45 -3.12 -13.78
C ILE A 213 -20.63 -2.50 -15.15
N LYS A 214 -21.83 -2.01 -15.45
CA LYS A 214 -22.07 -1.26 -16.68
C LYS A 214 -21.67 0.19 -16.42
N VAL A 215 -20.75 0.71 -17.22
CA VAL A 215 -20.23 2.07 -17.13
C VAL A 215 -20.76 2.85 -18.33
N LEU A 216 -21.47 3.95 -18.07
CA LEU A 216 -22.03 4.84 -19.08
C LEU A 216 -21.42 6.24 -18.93
N PRO A 217 -20.31 6.53 -19.62
CA PRO A 217 -19.67 7.85 -19.57
C PRO A 217 -20.55 8.93 -20.21
N THR A 218 -20.68 10.08 -19.55
CA THR A 218 -21.37 11.24 -20.10
C THR A 218 -20.58 11.88 -21.25
N LYS A 219 -21.25 12.57 -22.19
CA LYS A 219 -20.58 13.33 -23.24
C LYS A 219 -19.62 14.35 -22.62
N GLY A 220 -18.38 14.41 -23.12
CA GLY A 220 -17.30 15.23 -22.54
C GLY A 220 -16.47 14.55 -21.44
N THR A 221 -16.78 13.31 -21.06
CA THR A 221 -15.91 12.47 -20.23
C THR A 221 -15.11 11.51 -21.12
N ASP A 222 -13.80 11.41 -20.90
CA ASP A 222 -12.93 10.42 -21.56
C ASP A 222 -13.33 9.00 -21.12
N PRO A 223 -13.93 8.18 -22.00
CA PRO A 223 -14.38 6.83 -21.67
C PRO A 223 -13.22 5.91 -21.29
N LEU A 224 -12.09 6.00 -21.98
CA LEU A 224 -10.96 5.11 -21.81
C LEU A 224 -10.30 5.36 -20.45
N LEU A 225 -10.04 6.63 -20.13
CA LEU A 225 -9.47 7.00 -18.83
C LEU A 225 -10.38 6.61 -17.67
N LEU A 226 -11.69 6.88 -17.79
CA LEU A 226 -12.66 6.52 -16.76
C LEU A 226 -12.71 5.02 -16.53
N VAL A 227 -12.84 4.22 -17.59
CA VAL A 227 -12.88 2.75 -17.50
C VAL A 227 -11.58 2.20 -16.92
N ASN A 228 -10.42 2.73 -17.31
CA ASN A 228 -9.14 2.31 -16.73
C ASN A 228 -9.04 2.64 -15.24
N ARG A 229 -9.52 3.80 -14.80
CA ARG A 229 -9.58 4.16 -13.38
C ARG A 229 -10.58 3.28 -12.60
N ILE A 230 -11.71 2.92 -13.20
CA ILE A 230 -12.66 1.96 -12.61
C ILE A 230 -12.00 0.59 -12.46
N LYS A 231 -11.29 0.09 -13.48
CA LYS A 231 -10.49 -1.14 -13.37
C LYS A 231 -9.47 -1.06 -12.22
N CYS A 232 -8.79 0.06 -12.05
CA CYS A 232 -7.89 0.26 -10.91
C CYS A 232 -8.60 0.08 -9.55
N GLN A 233 -9.75 0.71 -9.36
CA GLN A 233 -10.54 0.54 -8.13
C GLN A 233 -11.10 -0.86 -7.96
N MET A 234 -11.51 -1.52 -9.04
CA MET A 234 -12.02 -2.89 -8.99
C MET A 234 -10.93 -3.92 -8.70
N ARG A 235 -9.69 -3.70 -9.15
CA ARG A 235 -8.56 -4.53 -8.72
C ARG A 235 -8.34 -4.40 -7.22
N LYS A 236 -8.39 -3.16 -6.71
CA LYS A 236 -8.35 -2.90 -5.26
C LYS A 236 -9.50 -3.61 -4.54
N TYR A 237 -10.73 -3.55 -5.04
CA TYR A 237 -11.90 -4.23 -4.46
C TYR A 237 -11.72 -5.76 -4.33
N GLN A 238 -11.08 -6.38 -5.31
CA GLN A 238 -10.84 -7.83 -5.34
C GLN A 238 -9.70 -8.28 -4.43
N PHE A 239 -8.64 -7.47 -4.32
CA PHE A 239 -7.36 -7.88 -3.71
C PHE A 239 -6.98 -7.07 -2.47
N CYS A 240 -7.85 -6.18 -1.97
CA CYS A 240 -7.57 -5.40 -0.77
C CYS A 240 -7.34 -6.33 0.43
N ILE A 241 -6.21 -6.13 1.11
CA ILE A 241 -5.84 -6.81 2.37
C ILE A 241 -5.75 -5.84 3.55
N GLY A 242 -6.21 -4.59 3.39
CA GLY A 242 -6.07 -3.56 4.43
C GLY A 242 -4.62 -3.10 4.66
N CYS A 243 -3.79 -3.04 3.61
CA CYS A 243 -2.37 -2.70 3.72
C CYS A 243 -2.05 -1.22 4.03
N THR A 244 -3.07 -0.37 4.22
CA THR A 244 -3.00 1.08 4.50
C THR A 244 -2.23 1.97 3.51
N ALA A 245 -1.65 1.43 2.43
CA ALA A 245 -0.89 2.22 1.46
C ALA A 245 -1.72 3.34 0.77
N CYS A 246 -3.02 3.12 0.57
CA CYS A 246 -3.93 4.15 0.04
C CYS A 246 -4.21 5.26 1.06
N ASP A 247 -4.21 4.94 2.34
CA ASP A 247 -4.45 5.85 3.47
C ASP A 247 -3.32 6.88 3.49
N SER A 248 -2.05 6.43 3.45
CA SER A 248 -0.87 7.29 3.33
C SER A 248 -0.80 8.07 2.01
N THR A 249 -1.45 7.59 0.95
CA THR A 249 -1.47 8.28 -0.35
C THR A 249 -2.50 9.42 -0.38
N CYS A 250 -3.52 9.38 0.47
CA CYS A 250 -4.57 10.39 0.48
C CYS A 250 -4.07 11.67 1.16
N PRO A 251 -3.91 12.80 0.43
CA PRO A 251 -3.41 14.04 1.05
C PRO A 251 -4.42 14.69 2.01
N TYR A 252 -5.67 14.23 1.99
CA TYR A 252 -6.77 14.75 2.83
C TYR A 252 -7.13 13.80 3.98
N GLY A 253 -6.42 12.67 4.15
CA GLY A 253 -6.72 11.68 5.19
C GLY A 253 -8.15 11.13 5.11
N ALA A 254 -8.68 10.98 3.88
CA ALA A 254 -10.08 10.62 3.65
C ALA A 254 -10.31 9.10 3.56
N ILE A 255 -9.27 8.27 3.63
CA ILE A 255 -9.36 6.82 3.46
C ILE A 255 -8.99 6.15 4.79
N ASP A 256 -9.83 5.21 5.23
CA ASP A 256 -9.57 4.34 6.38
C ASP A 256 -9.63 2.87 5.93
N THR A 257 -8.59 2.10 6.26
CA THR A 257 -8.53 0.65 6.08
C THR A 257 -8.27 -0.13 7.37
N ILE A 258 -8.10 0.55 8.51
CA ILE A 258 -7.69 -0.03 9.80
C ILE A 258 -8.78 -0.95 10.36
N HIS A 259 -10.04 -0.59 10.17
CA HIS A 259 -11.20 -1.38 10.61
C HIS A 259 -11.54 -2.56 9.68
N SER A 260 -10.54 -3.09 8.95
CA SER A 260 -10.65 -4.22 8.02
C SER A 260 -11.67 -4.02 6.88
N ARG A 261 -12.09 -2.78 6.63
CA ARG A 261 -12.94 -2.38 5.49
C ARG A 261 -12.37 -1.12 4.89
N TYR A 262 -12.30 -1.05 3.56
CA TYR A 262 -11.92 0.17 2.85
C TYR A 262 -13.10 1.13 2.89
N GLN A 263 -12.93 2.27 3.55
CA GLN A 263 -13.96 3.30 3.71
C GLN A 263 -13.41 4.66 3.31
N ILE A 264 -14.26 5.49 2.71
CA ILE A 264 -13.94 6.86 2.35
C ILE A 264 -14.89 7.82 3.05
N ASP A 265 -14.28 8.74 3.80
CA ASP A 265 -14.93 9.92 4.34
C ASP A 265 -15.21 10.93 3.22
N GLU A 266 -16.48 11.08 2.87
CA GLU A 266 -16.90 11.93 1.76
C GLU A 266 -16.69 13.42 2.02
N ASN A 267 -16.67 13.84 3.28
CA ASN A 267 -16.47 15.23 3.66
C ASN A 267 -15.00 15.64 3.48
N LYS A 268 -14.08 14.70 3.71
CA LYS A 268 -12.63 14.90 3.49
C LYS A 268 -12.22 14.65 2.04
N CYS A 269 -12.87 13.70 1.35
CA CYS A 269 -12.48 13.31 0.00
C CYS A 269 -12.79 14.39 -1.05
N LYS A 270 -11.73 14.98 -1.61
CA LYS A 270 -11.78 15.97 -2.70
C LYS A 270 -11.84 15.36 -4.11
N ALA A 271 -12.08 14.06 -4.27
CA ALA A 271 -12.13 13.35 -5.57
C ALA A 271 -10.92 13.58 -6.50
N CYS A 272 -9.73 13.87 -5.96
CA CYS A 272 -8.52 14.22 -6.74
C CYS A 272 -7.85 13.05 -7.49
N ALA A 273 -8.42 11.85 -7.42
CA ALA A 273 -7.92 10.61 -8.03
C ALA A 273 -6.49 10.14 -7.66
N LYS A 274 -5.74 10.84 -6.78
CA LYS A 274 -4.38 10.45 -6.37
C LYS A 274 -4.29 9.01 -5.84
N CYS A 275 -5.26 8.57 -5.03
CA CYS A 275 -5.33 7.21 -4.50
C CYS A 275 -5.68 6.12 -5.53
N ILE A 276 -6.04 6.52 -6.76
CA ILE A 276 -6.29 5.65 -7.91
C ILE A 276 -5.05 5.59 -8.80
N ALA A 277 -4.35 6.72 -8.97
CA ALA A 277 -3.28 6.88 -9.96
C ALA A 277 -1.87 6.60 -9.43
N LYS A 278 -1.65 6.60 -8.10
CA LYS A 278 -0.30 6.50 -7.52
C LYS A 278 0.44 5.19 -7.83
N PHE A 279 -0.28 4.06 -7.85
CA PHE A 279 0.32 2.74 -8.03
C PHE A 279 -0.03 2.19 -9.41
N TYR A 280 0.87 1.37 -9.97
CA TYR A 280 0.55 0.61 -11.17
C TYR A 280 -0.69 -0.26 -10.92
N ASN A 281 -1.64 -0.24 -11.86
CA ASN A 281 -2.94 -0.89 -11.71
C ASN A 281 -3.77 -0.43 -10.48
N GLY A 282 -3.42 0.70 -9.87
CA GLY A 282 -4.18 1.40 -8.83
C GLY A 282 -4.07 0.86 -7.40
N CYS A 283 -3.23 -0.15 -7.17
CA CYS A 283 -3.03 -0.74 -5.85
C CYS A 283 -1.64 -1.38 -5.73
N ILE A 284 -0.93 -1.13 -4.63
CA ILE A 284 0.38 -1.71 -4.36
C ILE A 284 0.36 -3.25 -4.40
N MET A 285 -0.71 -3.86 -3.89
CA MET A 285 -0.87 -5.32 -3.93
C MET A 285 -0.98 -5.84 -5.36
N CYS A 286 -1.73 -5.13 -6.20
CA CYS A 286 -1.89 -5.51 -7.61
C CYS A 286 -0.60 -5.27 -8.40
N GLN A 287 0.16 -4.22 -8.07
CA GLN A 287 1.49 -4.00 -8.63
C GLN A 287 2.45 -5.14 -8.28
N VAL A 288 2.44 -5.63 -7.03
CA VAL A 288 3.26 -6.75 -6.60
C VAL A 288 2.81 -8.08 -7.23
N LEU A 289 1.50 -8.30 -7.40
CA LEU A 289 0.92 -9.51 -7.96
C LEU A 289 0.95 -9.59 -9.50
N ALA A 290 1.04 -8.45 -10.20
CA ALA A 290 1.03 -8.40 -11.67
C ALA A 290 2.27 -9.04 -12.32
N GLY A 291 3.29 -9.39 -11.53
CA GLY A 291 4.63 -9.72 -12.05
C GLY A 291 5.33 -8.46 -12.57
N LYS A 292 6.66 -8.44 -12.53
CA LYS A 292 7.44 -7.33 -13.12
C LYS A 292 7.16 -7.30 -14.63
N LYS A 293 6.46 -6.26 -15.10
CA LYS A 293 6.94 -5.57 -16.29
C LYS A 293 7.94 -4.54 -15.79
N GLU A 294 9.10 -4.47 -16.43
CA GLU A 294 10.14 -3.48 -16.15
C GLU A 294 9.50 -2.10 -16.14
N THR A 295 9.33 -1.55 -14.93
CA THR A 295 9.08 -0.13 -14.76
C THR A 295 10.44 0.52 -15.01
N VAL A 296 10.55 1.23 -16.13
CA VAL A 296 11.62 2.20 -16.36
C VAL A 296 11.66 3.10 -15.14
N ASP A 297 12.84 3.21 -14.55
CA ASP A 297 13.08 4.02 -13.36
C ASP A 297 12.83 5.49 -13.74
N ASP A 298 12.10 6.23 -12.90
CA ASP A 298 11.82 7.67 -13.08
C ASP A 298 13.11 8.52 -12.84
N SER A 299 14.28 7.90 -12.84
CA SER A 299 15.59 8.57 -12.78
C SER A 299 16.04 9.14 -14.13
N ASP A 300 15.36 8.82 -15.22
CA ASP A 300 15.83 9.13 -16.58
C ASP A 300 15.02 10.24 -17.28
N LEU A 301 14.29 11.08 -16.53
CA LEU A 301 13.55 12.24 -17.05
C LEU A 301 14.15 13.61 -16.68
N GLU A 302 15.42 13.65 -16.30
CA GLU A 302 16.21 14.90 -16.32
C GLU A 302 17.35 14.77 -17.34
N LEU A 303 17.00 15.03 -18.61
CA LEU A 303 17.87 15.60 -19.65
C LEU A 303 17.01 16.44 -20.61
#